data_AF-A0AA41Z3I6-F1
#
_entry.id   AF-A0AA41Z3I6-F1
#
_cell.length_a   1.000
_cell.length_b   1.000
_cell.length_c   1.000
_cell.angle_alpha   90.00
_cell.angle_beta   90.00
_cell.angle_gamma   90.00
#
_symmetry.space_group_name_H-M   'P 1'
#
loop_
_entity.id
_entity.type
_entity.pdbx_description
1 polymer ?
#
loop_
_entity_poly.entity_id
_entity_poly.type
_entity_poly.pdbx_seq_one_letter_code
_entity_poly.pdbx_strand_id
1 'polypeptide(L)'
;MHVKHPDIMVELIPAARELSLPMREADVSVRLKPSTQHDLVVRRIGSMAFGLYASPGYLKQHGEMDFEAGCPGHHIVAQLDDLQDSDQTNWLASLAPRSRISLQTAGHEAAVVGALYGAGLA
;
A
#
# COMPACT_ATOMS: atom_id res chain seq x y z
N MET A 1 5.88 -24.82 1.99
CA MET A 1 6.43 -25.04 0.64
C MET A 1 7.74 -25.81 0.71
N HIS A 2 8.81 -25.24 1.26
CA HIS A 2 10.13 -25.89 1.27
C HIS A 2 10.15 -27.29 1.92
N VAL A 3 9.46 -27.49 3.06
CA VAL A 3 9.33 -28.83 3.70
C VAL A 3 8.71 -29.89 2.78
N LYS A 4 7.82 -29.48 1.86
CA LYS A 4 7.17 -30.40 0.89
C LYS A 4 7.95 -30.51 -0.44
N HIS A 5 8.80 -29.54 -0.75
CA HIS A 5 9.56 -29.43 -2.00
C HIS A 5 10.97 -28.88 -1.70
N PRO A 6 11.87 -29.71 -1.14
CA PRO A 6 13.19 -29.26 -0.70
C PRO A 6 14.12 -28.90 -1.88
N ASP A 7 13.90 -29.51 -3.05
CA ASP A 7 14.72 -29.28 -4.25
C ASP A 7 14.39 -27.96 -4.98
N ILE A 8 13.35 -27.24 -4.53
CA ILE A 8 12.98 -25.94 -5.09
C ILE A 8 13.60 -24.84 -4.23
N MET A 9 14.55 -24.11 -4.82
CA MET A 9 15.05 -22.85 -4.28
C MET A 9 14.13 -21.72 -4.72
N VAL A 10 13.74 -20.85 -3.78
CA VAL A 10 12.92 -19.66 -4.06
C VAL A 10 13.77 -18.42 -3.81
N GLU A 11 13.94 -17.60 -4.83
CA GLU A 11 14.52 -16.26 -4.73
C GLU A 11 13.39 -15.21 -4.70
N LEU A 12 13.39 -14.36 -3.67
CA LEU A 12 12.44 -13.23 -3.58
C LEU A 12 13.13 -11.95 -4.02
N ILE A 13 12.59 -11.32 -5.07
CA ILE A 13 13.09 -10.06 -5.61
C ILE A 13 12.06 -8.97 -5.32
N PRO A 14 12.22 -8.18 -4.23
CA PRO A 14 11.37 -7.02 -3.99
C PRO A 14 11.72 -5.93 -5.01
N ALA A 15 10.77 -5.60 -5.88
CA ALA A 15 10.95 -4.56 -6.89
C ALA A 15 9.69 -3.68 -6.95
N ALA A 16 9.88 -2.36 -6.87
CA ALA A 16 8.81 -1.39 -7.07
C ALA A 16 8.35 -1.34 -8.54
N ARG A 17 9.29 -1.57 -9.48
CA ARG A 17 9.00 -1.58 -10.92
C ARG A 17 8.46 -2.92 -11.41
N GLU A 18 7.79 -2.89 -12.55
CA GLU A 18 7.42 -4.10 -13.27
C GLU A 18 8.66 -4.78 -13.89
N LEU A 19 9.08 -5.91 -13.30
CA LEU A 19 10.04 -6.85 -13.90
C LEU A 19 9.48 -7.54 -15.15
N SER A 20 10.33 -7.72 -16.15
CA SER A 20 10.00 -8.37 -17.42
C SER A 20 10.15 -9.89 -17.32
N LEU A 21 9.03 -10.60 -17.27
CA LEU A 21 9.00 -12.06 -17.38
C LEU A 21 9.47 -12.55 -18.76
N PRO A 22 9.14 -11.89 -19.90
CA PRO A 22 9.65 -12.30 -21.21
C PRO A 22 11.17 -12.23 -21.33
N MET A 23 11.80 -11.26 -20.66
CA MET A 23 13.27 -11.14 -20.61
C MET A 23 13.90 -11.99 -19.50
N ARG A 24 13.12 -12.82 -18.81
CA ARG A 24 13.55 -13.66 -17.68
C ARG A 24 14.20 -12.88 -16.53
N GLU A 25 13.71 -11.67 -16.25
CA GLU A 25 14.06 -10.97 -15.00
C GLU A 25 13.44 -11.65 -13.77
N ALA A 26 12.40 -12.45 -13.96
CA ALA A 26 11.80 -13.36 -12.99
C ALA A 26 11.00 -14.45 -13.73
N ASP A 27 10.64 -15.53 -13.02
CA ASP A 27 9.75 -16.58 -13.54
C ASP A 27 8.28 -16.34 -13.18
N VAL A 28 8.02 -15.72 -12.02
CA VAL A 28 6.66 -15.43 -11.52
C VAL A 28 6.67 -14.06 -10.86
N SER A 29 5.67 -13.23 -11.19
CA SER A 29 5.42 -11.97 -10.48
C SER A 29 4.10 -12.03 -9.72
N VAL A 30 4.12 -11.67 -8.44
CA VAL A 30 2.91 -11.45 -7.62
C VAL A 30 2.71 -9.95 -7.47
N ARG A 31 1.52 -9.46 -7.83
CA ARG A 31 1.20 -8.02 -7.88
C ARG A 31 -0.23 -7.77 -7.39
N LEU A 32 -0.48 -6.55 -6.93
CA LEU A 32 -1.82 -6.09 -6.54
C LEU A 32 -2.69 -5.73 -7.75
N LYS A 33 -2.06 -5.28 -8.85
CA LYS A 33 -2.73 -4.96 -10.12
C LYS A 33 -2.36 -5.97 -11.20
N PRO A 34 -3.27 -6.29 -12.14
CA PRO A 34 -2.95 -7.09 -13.30
C PRO A 34 -1.80 -6.47 -14.10
N SER A 35 -0.88 -7.31 -14.61
CA SER A 35 0.16 -6.87 -15.53
C SER A 35 -0.46 -6.42 -16.86
N THR A 36 0.14 -5.40 -17.47
CA THR A 36 -0.23 -4.93 -18.82
C THR A 36 0.65 -5.52 -19.92
N GLN A 37 1.65 -6.34 -19.55
CA GLN A 37 2.53 -7.00 -20.52
C GLN A 37 1.73 -8.01 -21.35
N HIS A 38 2.02 -8.05 -22.65
CA HIS A 38 1.42 -9.01 -23.56
C HIS A 38 1.98 -10.41 -23.32
N ASP A 39 1.23 -11.44 -23.74
CA ASP A 39 1.64 -12.85 -23.69
C ASP A 39 1.91 -13.44 -22.29
N LEU A 40 1.26 -12.88 -21.25
CA LEU A 40 1.28 -13.44 -19.89
C LEU A 40 0.02 -14.22 -19.55
N VAL A 41 0.20 -15.36 -18.86
CA VAL A 41 -0.89 -16.05 -18.17
C VAL A 41 -1.12 -15.39 -16.82
N VAL A 42 -2.24 -14.69 -16.67
CA VAL A 42 -2.61 -14.02 -15.42
C VAL A 42 -3.64 -14.85 -14.66
N ARG A 43 -3.37 -15.12 -13.37
CA ARG A 43 -4.31 -15.81 -12.47
C ARG A 43 -4.50 -15.01 -11.20
N ARG A 44 -5.76 -14.72 -10.84
CA ARG A 44 -6.10 -14.19 -9.52
C ARG A 44 -5.86 -15.26 -8.45
N ILE A 45 -5.02 -14.94 -7.47
CA ILE A 45 -4.71 -15.83 -6.33
C ILE A 45 -5.44 -15.44 -5.05
N GLY A 46 -6.03 -14.24 -4.99
CA GLY A 46 -6.74 -13.74 -3.82
C GLY A 46 -7.26 -12.31 -3.99
N SER A 47 -7.64 -11.71 -2.88
CA SER A 47 -7.92 -10.28 -2.75
C SER A 47 -7.39 -9.80 -1.40
N MET A 48 -6.96 -8.54 -1.37
CA MET A 48 -6.51 -7.85 -0.17
C MET A 48 -7.47 -6.69 0.09
N ALA A 49 -7.90 -6.53 1.34
CA ALA A 49 -8.65 -5.35 1.77
C ALA A 49 -7.68 -4.38 2.43
N PHE A 50 -7.88 -3.09 2.17
CA PHE A 50 -7.17 -2.02 2.86
C PHE A 50 -8.05 -1.46 3.97
N GLY A 51 -7.42 -1.07 5.08
CA GLY A 51 -8.07 -0.40 6.19
C GLY A 51 -7.27 0.83 6.57
N LEU A 52 -7.94 1.80 7.20
CA LEU A 52 -7.31 2.97 7.78
C LEU A 52 -6.91 2.69 9.22
N TYR A 53 -5.69 3.07 9.56
CA TYR A 53 -5.11 2.88 10.88
C TYR A 53 -4.67 4.22 11.45
N ALA A 54 -4.86 4.37 12.76
CA ALA A 54 -4.33 5.48 13.53
C ALA A 54 -3.91 4.96 14.91
N SER A 55 -2.91 5.60 15.52
CA SER A 55 -2.54 5.24 16.88
C SER A 55 -3.65 5.59 17.88
N PRO A 56 -3.80 4.82 18.97
CA PRO A 56 -4.74 5.17 20.04
C PRO A 56 -4.47 6.56 20.64
N GLY A 57 -3.20 6.99 20.69
CA GLY A 57 -2.82 8.33 21.16
C GLY A 57 -3.34 9.43 20.25
N TYR A 58 -3.25 9.22 18.93
CA TYR A 58 -3.77 10.14 17.93
C TYR A 58 -5.28 10.34 18.08
N LEU A 59 -6.04 9.24 18.15
CA LEU A 59 -7.51 9.27 18.30
C LEU A 59 -7.94 9.91 19.62
N LYS A 60 -7.19 9.73 20.71
CA LYS A 60 -7.47 10.41 21.99
C LYS A 60 -7.32 11.94 21.90
N GLN A 61 -6.39 12.43 21.08
CA GLN A 61 -6.18 13.87 20.91
C GLN A 61 -7.14 14.50 19.91
N HIS A 62 -7.46 13.80 18.82
CA HIS A 62 -8.21 14.37 17.69
C HIS A 62 -9.68 13.93 17.65
N GLY A 63 -10.07 12.95 18.46
CA GLY A 63 -11.41 12.38 18.46
C GLY A 63 -11.64 11.36 17.34
N GLU A 64 -12.90 10.99 17.16
CA GLU A 64 -13.34 10.11 16.07
C GLU A 64 -13.39 10.86 14.74
N MET A 65 -13.17 10.12 13.66
CA MET A 65 -13.19 10.67 12.31
C MET A 65 -14.60 10.81 11.79
N ASP A 66 -14.92 12.02 11.32
CA ASP A 66 -16.11 12.29 10.54
C ASP A 66 -15.79 12.16 9.04
N PHE A 67 -15.95 10.96 8.48
CA PHE A 67 -15.72 10.72 7.05
C PHE A 67 -16.77 11.39 6.16
N GLU A 68 -18.00 11.62 6.65
CA GLU A 68 -19.04 12.31 5.88
C GLU A 68 -18.67 13.79 5.66
N ALA A 69 -18.08 14.43 6.67
CA ALA A 69 -17.54 15.78 6.56
C ALA A 69 -16.13 15.84 5.96
N GLY A 70 -15.54 14.70 5.57
CA GLY A 70 -14.21 14.61 4.98
C GLY A 70 -13.03 14.78 5.96
N CYS A 71 -13.24 14.45 7.23
CA CYS A 71 -12.27 14.45 8.32
C CYS A 71 -11.57 15.80 8.57
N PRO A 72 -12.30 16.90 8.78
CA PRO A 72 -11.69 18.19 9.08
C PRO A 72 -10.89 18.13 10.39
N GLY A 73 -9.69 18.71 10.40
CA GLY A 73 -8.82 18.73 11.58
C GLY A 73 -8.01 17.45 11.81
N HIS A 74 -8.20 16.41 10.97
CA HIS A 74 -7.37 15.22 11.00
C HIS A 74 -6.16 15.31 10.07
N HIS A 75 -5.21 14.41 10.28
CA HIS A 75 -3.93 14.33 9.61
C HIS A 75 -3.80 13.00 8.87
N ILE A 76 -3.19 13.02 7.69
CA ILE A 76 -2.97 11.83 6.87
C ILE A 76 -1.48 11.67 6.57
N VAL A 77 -1.03 10.42 6.65
CA VAL A 77 0.24 9.95 6.11
C VAL A 77 -0.02 9.45 4.70
N ALA A 78 0.40 10.24 3.71
CA ALA A 78 0.17 9.91 2.30
C ALA A 78 1.38 9.17 1.72
N GLN A 79 1.12 8.28 0.76
CA GLN A 79 2.18 7.65 0.00
C GLN A 79 2.64 8.58 -1.12
N LEU A 80 3.95 8.70 -1.32
CA LEU A 80 4.51 9.40 -2.48
C LEU A 80 4.12 8.63 -3.74
N ASP A 81 3.62 9.34 -4.75
CA ASP A 81 3.30 8.77 -6.05
C ASP A 81 4.58 8.25 -6.72
N ASP A 82 4.84 6.96 -6.53
CA ASP A 82 5.46 6.13 -7.55
C ASP A 82 4.41 5.91 -8.65
N LEU A 83 4.83 6.07 -9.90
CA LEU A 83 4.06 5.99 -11.16
C LEU A 83 3.15 4.74 -11.32
N GLN A 84 3.10 3.83 -10.35
CA GLN A 84 2.39 2.55 -10.41
C GLN A 84 1.17 2.42 -9.45
N ASP A 85 1.04 3.25 -8.40
CA ASP A 85 -0.01 3.03 -7.38
C ASP A 85 -0.76 4.26 -6.86
N SER A 86 -1.32 5.03 -7.80
CA SER A 86 -2.16 6.20 -7.49
C SER A 86 -3.51 5.85 -6.85
N ASP A 87 -3.98 4.60 -6.90
CA ASP A 87 -5.33 4.23 -6.44
C ASP A 87 -5.49 4.37 -4.93
N GLN A 88 -4.48 3.99 -4.14
CA GLN A 88 -4.56 4.10 -2.67
C GLN A 88 -4.52 5.57 -2.22
N THR A 89 -3.60 6.37 -2.78
CA THR A 89 -3.49 7.80 -2.50
C THR A 89 -4.75 8.55 -2.93
N ASN A 90 -5.28 8.26 -4.12
CA ASN A 90 -6.52 8.87 -4.62
C ASN A 90 -7.73 8.45 -3.77
N TRP A 91 -7.83 7.16 -3.40
CA TRP A 91 -8.88 6.68 -2.52
C TRP A 91 -8.85 7.41 -1.17
N LEU A 92 -7.67 7.51 -0.56
CA LEU A 92 -7.50 8.18 0.73
C LEU A 92 -7.82 9.68 0.67
N ALA A 93 -7.38 10.36 -0.39
CA ALA A 93 -7.72 11.75 -0.64
C ALA A 93 -9.23 11.96 -0.85
N SER A 94 -9.90 11.01 -1.53
CA SER A 94 -11.36 11.06 -1.73
C SER A 94 -12.15 10.80 -0.45
N LEU A 95 -11.62 9.98 0.44
CA LEU A 95 -12.26 9.58 1.70
C LEU A 95 -12.15 10.66 2.78
N ALA A 96 -11.04 11.41 2.79
CA ALA A 96 -10.79 12.45 3.80
C ALA A 96 -10.27 13.77 3.15
N PRO A 97 -11.08 14.39 2.27
CA PRO A 97 -10.65 15.54 1.46
C PRO A 97 -10.37 16.82 2.25
N ARG A 98 -10.79 16.90 3.53
CA ARG A 98 -10.59 18.07 4.40
C ARG A 98 -9.55 17.83 5.50
N SER A 99 -8.84 16.72 5.42
CA SER A 99 -7.68 16.43 6.26
C SER A 99 -6.43 17.16 5.78
N ARG A 100 -5.37 17.16 6.59
CA ARG A 100 -4.06 17.72 6.25
C ARG A 100 -3.03 16.62 6.09
N ILE A 101 -2.24 16.65 5.03
CA ILE A 101 -1.09 15.75 4.91
C ILE A 101 -0.01 16.20 5.90
N SER A 102 0.37 15.34 6.84
CA SER A 102 1.39 15.60 7.86
C SER A 102 2.72 14.91 7.53
N LEU A 103 2.65 13.81 6.77
CA LEU A 103 3.79 13.01 6.35
C LEU A 103 3.54 12.49 4.92
N GLN A 104 4.58 12.52 4.09
CA GLN A 104 4.61 11.83 2.81
C GLN A 104 5.80 10.86 2.78
N THR A 105 5.58 9.64 2.31
CA THR A 105 6.63 8.61 2.26
C THR A 105 6.42 7.64 1.11
N ALA A 106 7.50 7.13 0.53
CA ALA A 106 7.42 6.11 -0.52
C ALA A 106 7.37 4.67 0.02
N GLY A 107 7.55 4.48 1.34
CA GLY A 107 7.61 3.15 1.96
C GLY A 107 6.43 2.88 2.88
N HIS A 108 5.77 1.74 2.69
CA HIS A 108 4.68 1.28 3.57
C HIS A 108 5.10 1.17 5.04
N GLU A 109 6.31 0.69 5.34
CA GLU A 109 6.80 0.60 6.72
C GLU A 109 6.90 1.97 7.39
N ALA A 110 7.42 2.96 6.67
CA ALA A 110 7.51 4.32 7.17
C ALA A 110 6.11 4.94 7.39
N ALA A 111 5.13 4.58 6.56
CA ALA A 111 3.75 5.02 6.76
C ALA A 111 3.15 4.42 8.05
N VAL A 112 3.35 3.12 8.27
CA VAL A 112 2.93 2.41 9.49
C VAL A 112 3.60 3.01 10.72
N VAL A 113 4.91 3.21 10.68
CA VAL A 113 5.67 3.83 11.79
C VAL A 113 5.15 5.25 12.06
N GLY A 114 4.93 6.05 11.02
CA GLY A 114 4.35 7.39 11.15
C GLY A 114 3.01 7.37 11.86
N ALA A 115 2.08 6.49 11.43
CA ALA A 115 0.77 6.36 12.06
C ALA A 115 0.87 5.88 13.52
N LEU A 116 1.74 4.91 13.81
CA LEU A 116 1.99 4.41 15.16
C LEU A 116 2.47 5.51 16.12
N TYR A 117 3.30 6.43 15.64
CA TYR A 117 3.78 7.58 16.42
C TYR A 117 2.88 8.82 16.32
N GLY A 118 1.68 8.68 15.73
CA GLY A 118 0.66 9.73 15.73
C GLY A 118 0.86 10.83 14.69
N ALA A 119 1.64 10.58 13.63
CA ALA A 119 1.72 11.49 12.49
C ALA A 119 0.34 11.67 11.84
N GLY A 120 -0.52 10.66 11.89
CA GLY A 120 -1.88 10.74 11.37
C GLY A 120 -2.40 9.36 11.02
N LEU A 121 -3.31 9.35 10.06
CA LEU A 121 -3.95 8.18 9.48
C LEU A 121 -3.13 7.61 8.32
N ALA A 122 -2.96 6.28 8.27
CA ALA A 122 -2.31 5.56 7.19
C ALA A 122 -3.13 4.35 6.74
#